data_AF-U2YRT2-F1
#
_entry.id   AF-U2YRT2-F1
#
_cell.length_a   1.000
_cell.length_b   1.000
_cell.length_c   1.000
_cell.angle_alpha   90.00
_cell.angle_beta   90.00
_cell.angle_gamma   90.00
#
_symmetry.space_group_name_H-M   'P 1'
#
loop_
_entity.id
_entity.type
_entity.pdbx_description
1 polymer ?
#
loop_
_entity_poly.entity_id
_entity_poly.type
_entity_poly.pdbx_seq_one_letter_code
_entity_poly.pdbx_strand_id
1 'polypeptide(L)'
;MTNYDVYHGTGNDFAVVDADEQVEKTAFGTDLCRTLDVDGTLFLDIRDGGERATMTLVQPDGSRAAMCGNGARCAAKWVSERTGRDVVTLETGAGPRRCTVEGDTVTVEMGTPTFDPEDVPLAREAALVEADLDGRTVTAVNTGVPHAVAFVDDVDAVDLGAMAPPIRHHEVFPEREREPRDRAGRRRLRSAHLRARRRGRDRGLRDGRARHRRRRLASRIGHRDGRRHGLAARRRPRNRASRGRHDDPARPDRARSARRGARRVSVEPIDFLERAVATPSHGDVDAMRTLLVDALADAGVAARVDDAGNTLASKGGEREGPHVVLNTHIDTVPPHIPPKRDGDVLRGRGSCDAKGPLAVLFAAFLATEPERGTLTLAVTPDEETDSTGADRLDLDADCYVVGEPTELDACTAARGRFQGTVTLSGVAAHAAEPESGVSAVQGAAAALRALESFDAERGPDAHPSLGSATLTATTIEGGEATNQIPAACSFVIDRRSVPPETATGFFDGLREHLRAAVPADVGLDVEPQERTTPFLEAFATSHDSDVVRALCGAGAGDPRPFGAATEASYFARDAPTVVFGPGYLADDEGAVAHAEREYVDCGEVETGARIVADALDALLA
;
A
#
# COMPACT_ATOMS: atom_id res chain seq x y z
N MET A 1 -26.79 -22.79 -28.29
CA MET A 1 -26.94 -21.33 -28.12
C MET A 1 -25.88 -20.94 -27.13
N THR A 2 -24.85 -20.23 -27.59
CA THR A 2 -23.74 -19.80 -26.73
C THR A 2 -24.08 -18.43 -26.17
N ASN A 3 -24.06 -18.32 -24.85
CA ASN A 3 -24.35 -17.04 -24.19
C ASN A 3 -23.09 -16.18 -24.15
N TYR A 4 -23.28 -14.87 -24.29
CA TYR A 4 -22.24 -13.88 -24.11
C TYR A 4 -22.83 -12.66 -23.42
N ASP A 5 -21.98 -11.92 -22.72
CA ASP A 5 -22.30 -10.60 -22.19
C ASP A 5 -21.46 -9.54 -22.91
N VAL A 6 -21.87 -8.26 -22.88
CA VAL A 6 -21.07 -7.16 -23.43
C VAL A 6 -20.71 -6.19 -22.32
N TYR A 7 -19.42 -5.90 -22.20
CA TYR A 7 -18.85 -5.01 -21.20
C TYR A 7 -18.13 -3.86 -21.89
N HIS A 8 -18.31 -2.66 -21.35
CA HIS A 8 -17.59 -1.47 -21.75
C HIS A 8 -16.50 -1.18 -20.73
N GLY A 9 -15.25 -1.06 -21.16
CA GLY A 9 -14.11 -0.71 -20.31
C GLY A 9 -13.32 0.46 -20.91
N THR A 10 -13.44 1.64 -20.28
CA THR A 10 -12.65 2.85 -20.61
C THR A 10 -12.51 3.13 -22.11
N GLY A 11 -13.64 3.18 -22.84
CA GLY A 11 -13.66 3.49 -24.27
C GLY A 11 -13.62 2.29 -25.21
N ASN A 12 -13.49 1.06 -24.69
CA ASN A 12 -13.53 -0.17 -25.49
C ASN A 12 -14.71 -1.08 -25.10
N ASP A 13 -15.28 -1.77 -26.08
CA ASP A 13 -16.32 -2.77 -25.89
C ASP A 13 -15.77 -4.19 -26.08
N PHE A 14 -16.14 -5.10 -25.19
CA PHE A 14 -15.75 -6.50 -25.25
C PHE A 14 -16.95 -7.42 -25.09
N ALA A 15 -17.03 -8.44 -25.94
CA ALA A 15 -17.91 -9.57 -25.72
C ALA A 15 -17.23 -10.56 -24.76
N VAL A 16 -17.92 -10.99 -23.71
CA VAL A 16 -17.41 -11.94 -22.72
C VAL A 16 -18.20 -13.24 -22.81
N VAL A 17 -17.48 -14.34 -23.03
CA VAL A 17 -18.02 -15.69 -23.24
C VAL A 17 -17.44 -16.60 -22.16
N ASP A 18 -18.31 -17.38 -21.54
CA ASP A 18 -17.88 -18.41 -20.59
C ASP A 18 -17.08 -19.51 -21.34
N ALA A 19 -15.91 -19.89 -20.83
CA ALA A 19 -15.04 -20.87 -21.48
C ALA A 19 -15.61 -22.30 -21.49
N ASP A 20 -16.63 -22.59 -20.68
CA ASP A 20 -17.35 -23.87 -20.71
C ASP A 20 -18.17 -24.06 -22.01
N GLU A 21 -18.39 -22.98 -22.76
CA GLU A 21 -19.00 -23.03 -24.09
C GLU A 21 -18.07 -23.71 -25.10
N GLN A 22 -18.51 -24.84 -25.66
CA GLN A 22 -17.75 -25.64 -26.62
C GLN A 22 -17.74 -24.99 -28.01
N VAL A 23 -16.92 -23.94 -28.18
CA VAL A 23 -16.77 -23.20 -29.45
C VAL A 23 -15.31 -23.16 -29.92
N GLU A 24 -15.10 -23.09 -31.24
CA GLU A 24 -13.78 -22.76 -31.77
C GLU A 24 -13.53 -21.27 -31.54
N LYS A 25 -12.75 -20.95 -30.50
CA LYS A 25 -12.58 -19.59 -29.97
C LYS A 25 -12.20 -18.57 -31.03
N THR A 26 -11.38 -18.94 -32.02
CA THR A 26 -10.86 -18.01 -33.02
C THR A 26 -11.94 -17.59 -34.01
N ALA A 27 -12.60 -18.56 -34.66
CA ALA A 27 -13.67 -18.33 -35.61
C ALA A 27 -14.89 -17.72 -34.94
N PHE A 28 -15.30 -18.26 -33.78
CA PHE A 28 -16.43 -17.74 -33.03
C PHE A 28 -16.17 -16.32 -32.52
N GLY A 29 -15.00 -16.07 -31.91
CA GLY A 29 -14.65 -14.74 -31.41
C GLY A 29 -14.55 -13.70 -32.52
N THR A 30 -13.96 -14.06 -33.67
CA THR A 30 -13.88 -13.15 -34.82
C THR A 30 -15.27 -12.80 -35.37
N ASP A 31 -16.14 -13.79 -35.52
CA ASP A 31 -17.52 -13.60 -35.97
C ASP A 31 -18.34 -12.74 -34.99
N LEU A 32 -18.15 -12.98 -33.68
CA LEU A 32 -18.82 -12.22 -32.64
C LEU A 32 -18.36 -10.77 -32.60
N CYS A 33 -17.06 -10.51 -32.76
CA CYS A 33 -16.53 -9.15 -32.87
C CYS A 33 -17.18 -8.38 -34.03
N ARG A 34 -17.28 -8.99 -35.21
CA ARG A 34 -17.91 -8.38 -36.39
C ARG A 34 -19.41 -8.18 -36.23
N THR A 35 -20.08 -9.15 -35.62
CA THR A 35 -21.54 -9.12 -35.45
C THR A 35 -21.97 -8.04 -34.45
N LEU A 36 -21.17 -7.83 -33.40
CA LEU A 36 -21.48 -6.89 -32.33
C LEU A 36 -20.77 -5.54 -32.44
N ASP A 37 -19.82 -5.41 -33.38
CA ASP A 37 -18.95 -4.24 -33.52
C ASP A 37 -18.19 -3.92 -32.22
N VAL A 38 -17.49 -4.93 -31.68
CA VAL A 38 -16.71 -4.82 -30.43
C VAL A 38 -15.21 -5.01 -30.67
N ASP A 39 -14.39 -4.47 -29.78
CA ASP A 39 -12.92 -4.45 -29.88
C ASP A 39 -12.27 -5.83 -29.63
N GLY A 40 -13.00 -6.78 -29.06
CA GLY A 40 -12.55 -8.15 -28.88
C GLY A 40 -13.54 -9.06 -28.18
N THR A 41 -13.27 -10.37 -28.27
CA THR A 41 -14.00 -11.41 -27.53
C THR A 41 -13.10 -12.05 -26.47
N LEU A 42 -13.53 -11.97 -25.21
CA LEU A 42 -12.91 -12.57 -24.03
C LEU A 42 -13.55 -13.92 -23.74
N PHE A 43 -12.74 -14.97 -23.66
CA PHE A 43 -13.15 -16.27 -23.15
C PHE A 43 -12.58 -16.46 -21.75
N LEU A 44 -13.46 -16.62 -20.75
CA LEU A 44 -13.08 -16.66 -19.33
C LEU A 44 -13.42 -18.01 -18.70
N ASP A 45 -12.42 -18.63 -18.08
CA ASP A 45 -12.55 -19.88 -17.33
C ASP A 45 -12.32 -19.60 -15.84
N ILE A 46 -13.39 -19.56 -15.03
CA ILE A 46 -13.30 -19.31 -13.58
C ILE A 46 -12.82 -20.56 -12.86
N ARG A 47 -11.82 -20.40 -12.00
CA ARG A 47 -11.25 -21.47 -11.17
C ARG A 47 -11.21 -21.07 -9.71
N ASP A 48 -10.98 -22.07 -8.85
CA ASP A 48 -10.77 -21.87 -7.42
C ASP A 48 -11.85 -21.02 -6.75
N GLY A 49 -13.12 -21.26 -7.12
CA GLY A 49 -14.27 -20.55 -6.57
C GLY A 49 -14.31 -19.04 -6.87
N GLY A 50 -13.57 -18.56 -7.87
CA GLY A 50 -13.50 -17.14 -8.25
C GLY A 50 -12.18 -16.45 -7.94
N GLU A 51 -11.26 -17.12 -7.23
CA GLU A 51 -9.95 -16.54 -6.88
C GLU A 51 -9.05 -16.39 -8.11
N ARG A 52 -9.23 -17.25 -9.12
CA ARG A 52 -8.48 -17.21 -10.37
C ARG A 52 -9.41 -17.33 -11.58
N ALA A 53 -9.05 -16.69 -12.69
CA ALA A 53 -9.70 -16.97 -13.97
C ALA A 53 -8.69 -16.92 -15.12
N THR A 54 -8.80 -17.87 -16.07
CA THR A 54 -7.98 -17.82 -17.29
C THR A 54 -8.64 -16.92 -18.32
N MET A 55 -7.90 -15.95 -18.85
CA MET A 55 -8.38 -15.00 -19.85
C MET A 55 -7.75 -15.26 -21.21
N THR A 56 -8.58 -15.55 -22.22
CA THR A 56 -8.17 -15.58 -23.63
C THR A 56 -8.87 -14.48 -24.42
N LEU A 57 -8.11 -13.56 -25.02
CA LEU A 57 -8.64 -12.48 -25.85
C LEU A 57 -8.41 -12.76 -27.34
N VAL A 58 -9.51 -12.83 -28.11
CA VAL A 58 -9.52 -12.93 -29.57
C VAL A 58 -9.91 -11.57 -30.15
N GLN A 59 -9.11 -11.06 -31.09
CA GLN A 59 -9.31 -9.76 -31.73
C GLN A 59 -10.14 -9.89 -33.04
N PRO A 60 -10.67 -8.78 -33.60
CA PRO A 60 -11.44 -8.80 -34.85
C PRO A 60 -10.67 -9.34 -36.08
N ASP A 61 -9.34 -9.34 -36.03
CA ASP A 61 -8.45 -9.92 -37.06
C ASP A 61 -8.18 -11.42 -36.86
N GLY A 62 -8.75 -12.03 -35.81
CA GLY A 62 -8.55 -13.43 -35.43
C GLY A 62 -7.25 -13.70 -34.67
N SER A 63 -6.42 -12.69 -34.43
CA SER A 63 -5.22 -12.85 -33.61
C SER A 63 -5.57 -12.95 -32.12
N ARG A 64 -4.67 -13.57 -31.35
CA ARG A 64 -4.76 -13.60 -29.89
C ARG A 64 -3.89 -12.52 -29.29
N ALA A 65 -4.49 -11.70 -28.42
CA ALA A 65 -3.77 -10.72 -27.63
C ALA A 65 -3.31 -11.36 -26.32
N ALA A 66 -2.05 -11.16 -25.98
CA ALA A 66 -1.48 -11.74 -24.77
C ALA A 66 -1.95 -11.02 -23.50
N MET A 67 -2.23 -9.70 -23.58
CA MET A 67 -2.86 -8.93 -22.53
C MET A 67 -3.50 -7.66 -23.11
N CYS A 68 -4.59 -7.20 -22.50
CA CYS A 68 -5.25 -5.93 -22.77
C CYS A 68 -5.78 -5.41 -21.43
N GLY A 69 -5.34 -4.24 -20.99
CA GLY A 69 -5.76 -3.67 -19.69
C GLY A 69 -7.27 -3.46 -19.61
N ASN A 70 -7.87 -2.90 -20.67
CA ASN A 70 -9.32 -2.64 -20.71
C ASN A 70 -10.12 -3.96 -20.75
N GLY A 71 -9.64 -4.95 -21.50
CA GLY A 71 -10.21 -6.30 -21.50
C GLY A 71 -10.08 -7.00 -20.15
N ALA A 72 -8.96 -6.84 -19.46
CA ALA A 72 -8.74 -7.38 -18.12
C ALA A 72 -9.70 -6.77 -17.09
N ARG A 73 -10.01 -5.47 -17.19
CA ARG A 73 -11.03 -4.84 -16.33
C ARG A 73 -12.41 -5.46 -16.55
N CYS A 74 -12.82 -5.60 -17.80
CA CYS A 74 -14.08 -6.25 -18.16
C CYS A 74 -14.13 -7.69 -17.66
N ALA A 75 -13.02 -8.43 -17.78
CA ALA A 75 -12.93 -9.80 -17.30
C ALA A 75 -13.03 -9.88 -15.77
N ALA A 76 -12.29 -9.06 -15.03
CA ALA A 76 -12.33 -9.05 -13.57
C ALA A 76 -13.74 -8.68 -13.05
N LYS A 77 -14.37 -7.66 -13.65
CA LYS A 77 -15.76 -7.29 -13.33
C LYS A 77 -16.73 -8.44 -13.58
N TRP A 78 -16.60 -9.14 -14.71
CA TRP A 78 -17.45 -10.28 -15.06
C TRP A 78 -17.30 -11.46 -14.07
N VAL A 79 -16.09 -11.73 -13.60
CA VAL A 79 -15.82 -12.76 -12.59
C VAL A 79 -16.39 -12.35 -11.22
N SER A 80 -16.16 -11.09 -10.81
CA SER A 80 -16.68 -10.54 -9.56
C SER A 80 -18.21 -10.63 -9.49
N GLU A 81 -18.93 -10.22 -10.54
CA GLU A 81 -20.40 -10.29 -10.58
C GLU A 81 -20.97 -11.72 -10.46
N ARG A 82 -20.17 -12.75 -10.77
CA ARG A 82 -20.59 -14.17 -10.72
C ARG A 82 -20.20 -14.88 -9.43
N THR A 83 -19.14 -14.41 -8.78
CA THR A 83 -18.52 -15.09 -7.64
C THR A 83 -18.66 -14.32 -6.34
N GLY A 84 -19.01 -13.03 -6.41
CA GLY A 84 -19.07 -12.13 -5.26
C GLY A 84 -17.70 -11.77 -4.70
N ARG A 85 -16.61 -12.04 -5.42
CA ARG A 85 -15.24 -11.71 -5.01
C ARG A 85 -14.86 -10.32 -5.54
N ASP A 86 -14.23 -9.54 -4.70
CA ASP A 86 -13.71 -8.21 -5.06
C ASP A 86 -12.24 -8.26 -5.50
N VAL A 87 -11.56 -9.40 -5.32
CA VAL A 87 -10.18 -9.63 -5.77
C VAL A 87 -10.12 -10.89 -6.61
N VAL A 88 -9.54 -10.80 -7.81
CA VAL A 88 -9.37 -11.91 -8.76
C VAL A 88 -7.99 -11.86 -9.41
N THR A 89 -7.33 -13.02 -9.54
CA THR A 89 -6.11 -13.15 -10.35
C THR A 89 -6.45 -13.66 -11.75
N LEU A 90 -6.19 -12.85 -12.77
CA LEU A 90 -6.39 -13.23 -14.16
C LEU A 90 -5.12 -13.86 -14.74
N GLU A 91 -5.19 -15.13 -15.13
CA GLU A 91 -4.13 -15.82 -15.87
C GLU A 91 -4.20 -15.41 -17.35
N THR A 92 -3.26 -14.56 -17.78
CA THR A 92 -3.21 -14.01 -19.15
C THR A 92 -2.06 -14.60 -19.96
N GLY A 93 -2.07 -14.37 -21.28
CA GLY A 93 -0.92 -14.71 -22.12
C GLY A 93 0.35 -13.90 -21.80
N ALA A 94 0.29 -12.91 -20.91
CA ALA A 94 1.42 -12.15 -20.37
C ALA A 94 1.72 -12.46 -18.90
N GLY A 95 1.22 -13.58 -18.37
CA GLY A 95 1.34 -13.97 -16.96
C GLY A 95 0.12 -13.59 -16.11
N PRO A 96 0.12 -13.97 -14.82
CA PRO A 96 -0.95 -13.63 -13.89
C PRO A 96 -1.02 -12.13 -13.65
N ARG A 97 -2.24 -11.60 -13.45
CA ARG A 97 -2.51 -10.19 -13.14
C ARG A 97 -3.52 -10.10 -12.02
N ARG A 98 -3.13 -9.52 -10.88
CA ARG A 98 -4.08 -9.27 -9.80
C ARG A 98 -4.99 -8.11 -10.18
N CYS A 99 -6.28 -8.29 -9.95
CA CYS A 99 -7.30 -7.28 -10.20
C CYS A 99 -8.15 -7.09 -8.94
N THR A 100 -8.49 -5.84 -8.63
CA THR A 100 -9.41 -5.46 -7.56
C THR A 100 -10.63 -4.77 -8.17
N VAL A 101 -11.82 -5.10 -7.68
CA VAL A 101 -13.11 -4.60 -8.18
C VAL A 101 -13.83 -3.89 -7.03
N GLU A 102 -14.12 -2.61 -7.22
CA GLU A 102 -14.81 -1.76 -6.25
C GLU A 102 -15.97 -1.03 -6.96
N GLY A 103 -17.18 -1.59 -6.84
CA GLY A 103 -18.33 -1.09 -7.60
C GLY A 103 -18.05 -1.14 -9.10
N ASP A 104 -18.13 0.00 -9.79
CA ASP A 104 -17.84 0.11 -11.23
C ASP A 104 -16.34 0.34 -11.53
N THR A 105 -15.53 0.60 -10.52
CA THR A 105 -14.09 0.80 -10.67
C THR A 105 -13.37 -0.54 -10.59
N VAL A 106 -12.49 -0.81 -11.55
CA VAL A 106 -11.63 -1.98 -11.52
C VAL A 106 -10.20 -1.49 -11.59
N THR A 107 -9.33 -2.00 -10.73
CA THR A 107 -7.88 -1.78 -10.75
C THR A 107 -7.21 -3.04 -11.27
N VAL A 108 -6.27 -2.90 -12.21
CA VAL A 108 -5.52 -4.03 -12.78
C VAL A 108 -4.05 -3.78 -12.54
N GLU A 109 -3.36 -4.77 -11.98
CA GLU A 109 -1.92 -4.76 -11.83
C GLU A 109 -1.25 -4.75 -13.21
N MET A 110 -0.57 -3.65 -13.53
CA MET A 110 0.20 -3.47 -14.76
C MET A 110 1.66 -3.48 -14.35
N GLY A 111 2.30 -4.66 -14.39
CA GLY A 111 3.68 -4.84 -13.89
C GLY A 111 4.68 -3.78 -14.39
N THR A 112 5.85 -3.72 -13.77
CA THR A 112 6.82 -2.61 -13.96
C THR A 112 7.11 -2.31 -15.44
N PRO A 113 6.90 -1.06 -15.90
CA PRO A 113 7.28 -0.64 -17.24
C PRO A 113 8.78 -0.87 -17.49
N THR A 114 9.11 -1.50 -18.61
CA THR A 114 10.50 -1.69 -19.04
C THR A 114 10.75 -0.97 -20.36
N PHE A 115 11.92 -0.35 -20.47
CA PHE A 115 12.42 0.29 -21.68
C PHE A 115 13.52 -0.55 -22.35
N ASP A 116 13.81 -1.74 -21.79
CA ASP A 116 14.85 -2.63 -22.28
C ASP A 116 14.55 -3.07 -23.73
N PRO A 117 15.48 -2.89 -24.68
CA PRO A 117 15.36 -3.39 -26.06
C PRO A 117 15.16 -4.89 -26.20
N GLU A 118 15.42 -5.69 -25.15
CA GLU A 118 15.08 -7.11 -25.14
C GLU A 118 13.58 -7.35 -24.94
N ASP A 119 12.94 -6.50 -24.14
CA ASP A 119 11.51 -6.56 -23.79
C ASP A 119 10.64 -5.72 -24.74
N VAL A 120 11.23 -4.70 -25.37
CA VAL A 120 10.62 -3.88 -26.42
C VAL A 120 11.28 -4.27 -27.74
N PRO A 121 10.57 -4.85 -28.73
CA PRO A 121 11.16 -5.29 -29.99
C PRO A 121 11.72 -4.11 -30.79
N LEU A 122 13.00 -3.81 -30.60
CA LEU A 122 13.70 -2.72 -31.27
C LEU A 122 14.78 -3.29 -32.17
N ALA A 123 14.92 -2.75 -33.37
CA ALA A 123 16.03 -3.03 -34.29
C ALA A 123 17.29 -2.22 -33.90
N ARG A 124 17.56 -2.11 -32.60
CA ARG A 124 18.69 -1.37 -32.00
C ARG A 124 19.02 -1.92 -30.61
N GLU A 125 20.28 -1.77 -30.20
CA GLU A 125 20.80 -2.26 -28.91
C GLU A 125 20.46 -1.34 -27.73
N ALA A 126 20.17 -0.07 -27.99
CA ALA A 126 19.85 0.92 -26.95
C ALA A 126 18.34 1.21 -26.89
N ALA A 127 17.83 1.50 -25.69
CA ALA A 127 16.45 1.90 -25.47
C ALA A 127 16.05 3.09 -26.36
N LEU A 128 14.78 3.11 -26.77
CA LEU A 128 14.20 4.21 -27.52
C LEU A 128 13.46 5.11 -26.52
N VAL A 129 14.15 6.11 -25.99
CA VAL A 129 13.61 7.07 -25.01
C VAL A 129 13.81 8.47 -25.56
N GLU A 130 12.71 9.23 -25.67
CA GLU A 130 12.67 10.58 -26.25
C GLU A 130 13.44 10.74 -27.58
N ALA A 131 13.41 9.70 -28.42
CA ALA A 131 14.12 9.69 -29.70
C ALA A 131 13.26 10.31 -30.80
N ASP A 132 13.90 11.03 -31.73
CA ASP A 132 13.21 11.51 -32.93
C ASP A 132 12.94 10.34 -33.90
N LEU A 133 11.67 10.14 -34.25
CA LEU A 133 11.20 9.24 -35.30
C LEU A 133 10.31 10.04 -36.25
N ASP A 134 10.80 10.31 -37.46
CA ASP A 134 10.13 11.12 -38.49
C ASP A 134 9.66 12.50 -37.96
N GLY A 135 10.54 13.21 -37.24
CA GLY A 135 10.26 14.55 -36.72
C GLY A 135 9.39 14.58 -35.46
N ARG A 136 9.34 13.46 -34.72
CA ARG A 136 8.53 13.30 -33.51
C ARG A 136 9.31 12.65 -32.39
N THR A 137 9.19 13.20 -31.19
CA THR A 137 9.78 12.62 -29.98
C THR A 137 8.95 11.42 -29.52
N VAL A 138 9.52 10.21 -29.62
CA VAL A 138 8.90 8.93 -29.28
C VAL A 138 9.70 8.22 -28.20
N THR A 139 8.98 7.57 -27.29
CA THR A 139 9.52 6.63 -26.30
C THR A 139 8.86 5.27 -26.46
N ALA A 140 9.65 4.20 -26.58
CA ALA A 140 9.15 2.84 -26.64
C ALA A 140 9.24 2.18 -25.25
N VAL A 141 8.12 1.64 -24.78
CA VAL A 141 7.98 1.08 -23.43
C VAL A 141 7.12 -0.18 -23.47
N ASN A 142 7.46 -1.19 -22.69
CA ASN A 142 6.63 -2.38 -22.51
C ASN A 142 6.03 -2.38 -21.10
N THR A 143 4.70 -2.40 -21.03
CA THR A 143 3.91 -2.47 -19.78
C THR A 143 3.11 -3.77 -19.72
N GLY A 144 3.64 -4.85 -20.31
CA GLY A 144 2.99 -6.15 -20.56
C GLY A 144 2.72 -6.41 -22.05
N VAL A 145 2.57 -5.35 -22.84
CA VAL A 145 2.69 -5.36 -24.31
C VAL A 145 3.52 -4.15 -24.76
N PRO A 146 4.31 -4.25 -25.85
CA PRO A 146 5.11 -3.13 -26.32
C PRO A 146 4.28 -1.98 -26.90
N HIS A 147 4.60 -0.76 -26.48
CA HIS A 147 4.01 0.51 -26.89
C HIS A 147 5.07 1.46 -27.45
N ALA A 148 4.68 2.26 -28.44
CA ALA A 148 5.40 3.48 -28.81
C ALA A 148 4.55 4.67 -28.36
N VAL A 149 5.12 5.56 -27.57
CA VAL A 149 4.45 6.72 -26.97
C VAL A 149 5.07 7.98 -27.54
N ALA A 150 4.27 8.78 -28.24
CA ALA A 150 4.67 10.11 -28.69
C ALA A 150 4.01 11.18 -27.82
N PHE A 151 4.81 12.14 -27.35
CA PHE A 151 4.29 13.27 -26.57
C PHE A 151 3.88 14.41 -27.51
N VAL A 152 2.67 14.93 -27.31
CA VAL A 152 2.11 16.06 -28.05
C VAL A 152 1.59 17.11 -27.07
N ASP A 153 1.34 18.34 -27.53
CA ASP A 153 0.82 19.39 -26.65
C ASP A 153 -0.69 19.23 -26.41
N ASP A 154 -1.41 18.79 -27.43
CA ASP A 154 -2.85 18.52 -27.39
C ASP A 154 -3.13 17.25 -28.20
N VAL A 155 -3.82 16.27 -27.59
CA VAL A 155 -4.14 15.00 -28.26
C VAL A 155 -5.32 15.17 -29.22
N ASP A 156 -6.26 16.08 -28.93
CA ASP A 156 -7.45 16.32 -29.74
C ASP A 156 -7.12 17.09 -31.03
N ALA A 157 -5.99 17.78 -31.05
CA ALA A 157 -5.47 18.48 -32.22
C ALA A 157 -4.67 17.59 -33.20
N VAL A 158 -4.51 16.28 -32.92
CA VAL A 158 -3.67 15.38 -33.71
C VAL A 158 -4.50 14.43 -34.56
N ASP A 159 -4.25 14.43 -35.87
CA ASP A 159 -4.73 13.39 -36.77
C ASP A 159 -3.99 12.07 -36.53
N LEU A 160 -4.57 11.23 -35.67
CA LEU A 160 -4.07 9.88 -35.36
C LEU A 160 -3.96 8.99 -36.60
N GLY A 161 -4.86 9.14 -37.57
CA GLY A 161 -4.89 8.32 -38.79
C GLY A 161 -3.70 8.61 -39.70
N ALA A 162 -3.27 9.87 -39.76
CA ALA A 162 -2.04 10.27 -40.46
C ALA A 162 -0.78 9.98 -39.64
N MET A 163 -0.84 10.12 -38.32
CA MET A 163 0.34 10.10 -37.46
C MET A 163 0.79 8.70 -37.03
N ALA A 164 -0.14 7.82 -36.67
CA ALA A 164 0.20 6.51 -36.10
C ALA A 164 0.88 5.55 -37.10
N PRO A 165 0.50 5.49 -38.39
CA PRO A 165 1.09 4.52 -39.33
C PRO A 165 2.61 4.68 -39.55
N PRO A 166 3.17 5.89 -39.78
CA PRO A 166 4.62 6.06 -39.93
C PRO A 166 5.42 5.53 -38.72
N ILE A 167 4.98 5.82 -37.49
CA ILE A 167 5.63 5.34 -36.27
C ILE A 167 5.48 3.81 -36.12
N ARG A 168 4.29 3.27 -36.39
CA ARG A 168 3.99 1.85 -36.23
C ARG A 168 4.78 0.95 -37.20
N HIS A 169 5.07 1.46 -38.40
CA HIS A 169 5.76 0.74 -39.46
C HIS A 169 7.22 1.21 -39.62
N HIS A 170 7.72 2.03 -38.71
CA HIS A 170 9.10 2.53 -38.74
C HIS A 170 10.09 1.37 -38.61
N GLU A 171 11.21 1.43 -39.35
CA GLU A 171 12.23 0.37 -39.44
C GLU A 171 12.83 -0.03 -38.09
N VAL A 172 12.80 0.90 -37.12
CA VAL A 172 13.22 0.67 -35.72
C VAL A 172 12.38 -0.39 -35.00
N PHE A 173 11.19 -0.70 -35.49
CA PHE A 173 10.30 -1.75 -34.99
C PHE A 173 10.24 -2.89 -36.03
N PRO A 174 11.02 -3.96 -35.87
CA PRO A 174 11.18 -4.98 -36.91
C PRO A 174 9.88 -5.75 -37.20
N GLU A 175 9.60 -5.98 -38.49
CA GLU A 175 8.57 -6.92 -38.92
C GLU A 175 9.08 -8.36 -38.82
N ARG A 176 8.36 -9.25 -38.14
CA ARG A 176 8.67 -10.69 -38.19
C ARG A 176 8.24 -11.32 -39.52
N GLU A 177 9.22 -11.76 -40.30
CA GLU A 177 9.09 -12.99 -41.09
C GLU A 177 8.97 -14.21 -40.14
N ARG A 178 8.21 -15.21 -40.56
CA ARG A 178 7.82 -16.37 -39.75
C ARG A 178 8.99 -17.37 -39.67
N GLU A 179 9.55 -17.57 -38.49
CA GLU A 179 10.37 -18.76 -38.18
C GLU A 179 9.76 -19.57 -37.02
N PRO A 180 9.97 -20.91 -36.97
CA PRO A 180 9.26 -21.81 -36.07
C PRO A 180 9.96 -21.99 -34.72
N ARG A 181 9.16 -21.87 -33.64
CA ARG A 181 9.34 -22.39 -32.25
C ARG A 181 10.75 -22.79 -31.79
N ASP A 182 11.35 -22.01 -30.90
CA ASP A 182 11.49 -22.29 -29.45
C ASP A 182 12.25 -21.13 -28.76
N ARG A 183 11.91 -20.87 -27.49
CA ARG A 183 12.44 -19.82 -26.57
C ARG A 183 11.88 -18.39 -26.72
N ALA A 184 11.45 -17.86 -25.56
CA ALA A 184 11.16 -16.47 -25.20
C ALA A 184 10.50 -15.59 -26.29
N GLY A 185 9.18 -15.44 -26.20
CA GLY A 185 8.38 -14.67 -27.14
C GLY A 185 8.70 -13.18 -27.14
N ARG A 186 9.64 -12.74 -27.99
CA ARG A 186 9.81 -11.32 -28.37
C ARG A 186 8.58 -10.89 -29.19
N ARG A 187 7.75 -10.02 -28.61
CA ARG A 187 6.44 -9.54 -29.13
C ARG A 187 6.65 -8.44 -30.17
N ARG A 188 5.67 -8.15 -31.04
CA ARG A 188 5.68 -7.00 -31.98
C ARG A 188 5.21 -5.71 -31.29
N LEU A 189 5.56 -4.54 -31.85
CA LEU A 189 4.88 -3.28 -31.53
C LEU A 189 3.42 -3.36 -32.02
N ARG A 190 2.46 -3.32 -31.09
CA ARG A 190 1.02 -3.48 -31.44
C ARG A 190 0.27 -2.16 -31.56
N SER A 191 0.73 -1.12 -30.87
CA SER A 191 -0.02 0.14 -30.74
C SER A 191 0.92 1.35 -30.62
N ALA A 192 0.64 2.41 -31.38
CA ALA A 192 1.20 3.74 -31.17
C ALA A 192 0.21 4.58 -30.37
N HIS A 193 0.65 5.20 -29.29
CA HIS A 193 -0.18 6.02 -28.40
C HIS A 193 0.31 7.46 -28.39
N LEU A 194 -0.64 8.39 -28.37
CA LEU A 194 -0.39 9.80 -28.07
C LEU A 194 -0.59 10.08 -26.59
N ARG A 195 0.27 10.91 -26.01
CA ARG A 195 0.05 11.49 -24.68
C ARG A 195 0.30 12.99 -24.69
N ALA A 196 -0.63 13.76 -24.13
CA ALA A 196 -0.36 15.16 -23.78
C ALA A 196 0.66 15.23 -22.64
N ARG A 197 1.60 16.18 -22.67
CA ARG A 197 2.54 16.38 -21.56
C ARG A 197 1.79 16.78 -20.28
N ARG A 198 1.65 15.86 -19.33
CA ARG A 198 1.32 16.14 -17.92
C ARG A 198 2.47 15.64 -17.05
N ARG A 199 3.08 16.54 -16.27
CA ARG A 199 4.08 16.18 -15.25
C ARG A 199 3.35 15.61 -14.04
N GLY A 200 3.58 14.34 -13.70
CA GLY A 200 3.09 13.77 -12.45
C GLY A 200 3.13 12.24 -12.36
N ARG A 201 3.98 11.74 -11.45
CA ARG A 201 3.98 10.47 -10.69
C ARG A 201 3.69 9.15 -11.44
N ASP A 202 4.73 8.33 -11.56
CA ASP A 202 4.63 6.89 -11.82
C ASP A 202 4.20 6.12 -10.57
N ARG A 203 3.06 5.43 -10.63
CA ARG A 203 2.76 4.21 -9.87
C ARG A 203 2.07 3.22 -10.83
N GLY A 204 2.53 1.96 -10.85
CA GLY A 204 2.16 0.90 -11.81
C GLY A 204 0.75 0.31 -11.68
N LEU A 205 -0.21 1.08 -11.18
CA LEU A 205 -1.62 0.70 -11.10
C LEU A 205 -2.42 1.66 -11.99
N ARG A 206 -3.28 1.12 -12.84
CA ARG A 206 -4.24 1.94 -13.58
C ARG A 206 -5.63 1.62 -13.07
N ASP A 207 -6.41 2.66 -12.85
CA ASP A 207 -7.84 2.56 -12.54
C ASP A 207 -8.69 2.87 -13.77
N GLY A 208 -9.90 2.32 -13.80
CA GLY A 208 -10.82 2.54 -14.90
C GLY A 208 -12.19 1.96 -14.61
N ARG A 209 -13.24 2.54 -15.21
CA ARG A 209 -14.61 2.09 -15.03
C ARG A 209 -14.99 1.00 -16.03
N ALA A 210 -15.67 -0.05 -15.56
CA ALA A 210 -16.27 -1.09 -16.39
C ALA A 210 -17.78 -1.19 -16.15
N ARG A 211 -18.59 -1.15 -17.22
CA ARG A 211 -20.08 -1.19 -17.13
C ARG A 211 -20.66 -2.32 -17.99
N HIS A 212 -21.75 -2.90 -17.53
CA HIS A 212 -22.36 -4.11 -18.11
C HIS A 212 -23.69 -3.85 -18.83
N ARG A 213 -23.92 -4.50 -20.00
CA ARG A 213 -25.23 -4.60 -20.67
C ARG A 213 -25.48 -6.03 -21.16
N ARG A 214 -26.57 -6.67 -20.71
CA ARG A 214 -27.00 -8.03 -21.13
C ARG A 214 -27.69 -8.05 -22.49
N ARG A 215 -27.27 -8.94 -23.41
CA ARG A 215 -27.93 -9.22 -24.70
C ARG A 215 -27.83 -10.71 -25.06
N ARG A 216 -28.66 -11.20 -26.01
CA ARG A 216 -28.68 -12.60 -26.48
C ARG A 216 -28.63 -12.65 -28.01
N LEU A 217 -27.86 -13.57 -28.59
CA LEU A 217 -27.93 -13.91 -30.02
C LEU A 217 -28.30 -15.39 -30.21
N ALA A 218 -29.29 -15.66 -31.06
CA ALA A 218 -29.62 -17.01 -31.48
C ALA A 218 -28.68 -17.45 -32.60
N SER A 219 -27.69 -18.30 -32.30
CA SER A 219 -26.91 -18.94 -33.36
C SER A 219 -27.72 -20.08 -34.00
N ARG A 220 -28.02 -19.93 -35.30
CA ARG A 220 -28.27 -21.07 -36.19
C ARG A 220 -26.90 -21.49 -36.71
N ILE A 221 -26.45 -22.72 -36.41
CA ILE A 221 -25.67 -23.62 -37.29
C ILE A 221 -25.44 -24.95 -36.54
N GLY A 222 -26.11 -26.00 -37.02
CA GLY A 222 -25.54 -27.32 -37.31
C GLY A 222 -25.10 -28.27 -36.19
N HIS A 223 -26.04 -29.06 -35.66
CA HIS A 223 -25.77 -30.36 -35.03
C HIS A 223 -25.30 -31.39 -36.10
N ARG A 224 -24.28 -32.20 -35.77
CA ARG A 224 -24.16 -33.58 -36.27
C ARG A 224 -23.82 -34.52 -35.12
N ASP A 225 -24.70 -35.50 -34.96
CA ASP A 225 -24.70 -36.59 -33.98
C ASP A 225 -23.50 -37.53 -34.09
N GLY A 226 -23.13 -38.12 -32.95
CA GLY A 226 -22.08 -39.14 -32.87
C GLY A 226 -22.00 -39.93 -31.55
N ARG A 227 -23.06 -40.69 -31.24
CA ARG A 227 -23.08 -42.00 -30.53
C ARG A 227 -22.30 -42.21 -29.21
N ARG A 228 -23.10 -42.49 -28.16
CA ARG A 228 -23.02 -43.60 -27.17
C ARG A 228 -21.68 -44.32 -26.96
N HIS A 229 -21.23 -44.35 -25.70
CA HIS A 229 -21.08 -45.58 -24.91
C HIS A 229 -21.03 -45.26 -23.41
N GLY A 230 -21.85 -45.96 -22.62
CA GLY A 230 -21.71 -46.00 -21.18
C GLY A 230 -20.76 -47.11 -20.75
N LEU A 231 -20.35 -47.09 -19.49
CA LEU A 231 -20.17 -48.27 -18.65
C LEU A 231 -19.91 -47.84 -17.19
N ALA A 232 -20.34 -48.73 -16.30
CA ALA A 232 -20.54 -48.56 -14.87
C ALA A 232 -19.31 -48.89 -14.01
N ALA A 233 -19.30 -48.42 -12.75
CA ALA A 233 -18.97 -49.19 -11.52
C ALA A 233 -19.08 -48.27 -10.29
N ARG A 234 -20.07 -48.43 -9.39
CA ARG A 234 -20.08 -49.28 -8.17
C ARG A 234 -19.03 -48.88 -7.12
N ARG A 235 -19.45 -48.25 -6.00
CA ARG A 235 -19.67 -48.83 -4.63
C ARG A 235 -18.35 -49.26 -3.96
N ARG A 236 -18.02 -49.03 -2.68
CA ARG A 236 -18.69 -48.49 -1.46
C ARG A 236 -17.61 -48.36 -0.34
N PRO A 237 -17.94 -47.83 0.87
CA PRO A 237 -17.03 -47.14 1.80
C PRO A 237 -16.58 -47.99 3.00
N ARG A 238 -15.77 -47.42 3.90
CA ARG A 238 -15.69 -47.85 5.32
C ARG A 238 -15.36 -46.69 6.27
N ASN A 239 -16.31 -46.43 7.17
CA ASN A 239 -16.16 -45.73 8.45
C ASN A 239 -15.49 -46.65 9.49
N ARG A 240 -14.69 -46.10 10.41
CA ARG A 240 -14.80 -46.44 11.85
C ARG A 240 -14.04 -45.45 12.75
N ALA A 241 -14.62 -45.22 13.91
CA ALA A 241 -14.28 -44.22 14.90
C ALA A 241 -13.61 -44.82 16.16
N SER A 242 -12.93 -43.93 16.89
CA SER A 242 -12.98 -43.68 18.35
C SER A 242 -12.45 -44.68 19.41
N ARG A 243 -11.62 -44.09 20.29
CA ARG A 243 -11.61 -44.09 21.79
C ARG A 243 -11.01 -45.26 22.58
N GLY A 244 -10.22 -44.88 23.59
CA GLY A 244 -9.96 -45.63 24.83
C GLY A 244 -8.95 -44.90 25.75
N ARG A 245 -9.41 -44.45 26.93
CA ARG A 245 -8.63 -43.87 28.05
C ARG A 245 -8.25 -44.97 29.06
N HIS A 246 -7.23 -44.72 29.91
CA HIS A 246 -7.24 -45.07 31.34
C HIS A 246 -6.08 -44.39 32.12
N ASP A 247 -6.36 -44.07 33.39
CA ASP A 247 -5.59 -43.23 34.34
C ASP A 247 -4.80 -44.02 35.43
N ASP A 248 -3.76 -43.34 35.97
CA ASP A 248 -3.23 -43.26 37.37
C ASP A 248 -2.45 -44.43 38.06
N PRO A 249 -1.70 -44.25 39.20
CA PRO A 249 -1.15 -43.04 39.89
C PRO A 249 0.31 -43.11 40.48
N ALA A 250 0.85 -41.91 40.80
CA ALA A 250 1.71 -41.45 41.93
C ALA A 250 3.01 -42.17 42.45
N ARG A 251 4.13 -41.42 42.56
CA ARG A 251 4.78 -40.89 43.82
C ARG A 251 6.24 -40.40 43.62
N PRO A 252 6.80 -39.60 44.56
CA PRO A 252 7.68 -38.46 44.28
C PRO A 252 9.18 -38.77 44.48
N ASP A 253 10.05 -37.95 43.91
CA ASP A 253 11.45 -37.91 44.34
C ASP A 253 11.97 -36.48 44.52
N ARG A 254 12.59 -36.28 45.69
CA ARG A 254 13.25 -35.04 46.12
C ARG A 254 14.68 -35.08 45.58
N ALA A 255 15.07 -34.10 44.77
CA ALA A 255 16.49 -33.84 44.57
C ALA A 255 16.79 -32.38 44.17
N ARG A 256 17.54 -31.72 45.07
CA ARG A 256 18.64 -30.77 44.80
C ARG A 256 18.24 -29.42 44.18
N SER A 257 18.33 -28.32 44.93
CA SER A 257 19.61 -27.61 45.14
C SER A 257 20.48 -27.59 43.88
N ALA A 258 20.07 -26.81 42.90
CA ALA A 258 20.94 -26.16 41.94
C ALA A 258 20.24 -24.90 41.44
N ARG A 259 20.47 -23.77 42.12
CA ARG A 259 20.44 -22.46 41.45
C ARG A 259 21.57 -22.49 40.41
N ARG A 260 21.29 -23.13 39.27
CA ARG A 260 22.04 -22.94 38.04
C ARG A 260 21.54 -21.61 37.49
N GLY A 261 22.45 -20.66 37.28
CA GLY A 261 22.16 -19.47 36.49
C GLY A 261 21.46 -19.92 35.22
N ALA A 262 20.22 -19.48 35.04
CA ALA A 262 19.62 -19.46 33.73
C ALA A 262 20.62 -18.69 32.88
N ARG A 263 21.22 -19.36 31.89
CA ARG A 263 21.89 -18.64 30.80
C ARG A 263 20.82 -17.68 30.29
N ARG A 264 21.01 -16.36 30.50
CA ARG A 264 20.29 -15.35 29.70
C ARG A 264 20.44 -15.82 28.26
N VAL A 265 19.32 -16.13 27.60
CA VAL A 265 19.34 -16.41 26.17
C VAL A 265 19.65 -15.05 25.54
N SER A 266 20.93 -14.75 25.35
CA SER A 266 21.35 -13.58 24.59
C SER A 266 21.11 -13.91 23.13
N VAL A 267 19.99 -13.44 22.58
CA VAL A 267 19.88 -13.33 21.13
C VAL A 267 20.79 -12.18 20.72
N GLU A 268 21.70 -12.45 19.79
CA GLU A 268 22.52 -11.41 19.18
C GLU A 268 21.57 -10.52 18.34
N PRO A 269 21.35 -9.25 18.72
CA PRO A 269 20.35 -8.40 18.05
C PRO A 269 20.66 -8.21 16.56
N ILE A 270 21.95 -8.24 16.20
CA ILE A 270 22.41 -8.10 14.81
C ILE A 270 22.02 -9.32 13.97
N ASP A 271 22.14 -10.54 14.51
CA ASP A 271 21.77 -11.76 13.79
C ASP A 271 20.26 -11.79 13.49
N PHE A 272 19.44 -11.35 14.45
CA PHE A 272 18.00 -11.20 14.22
C PHE A 272 17.72 -10.11 13.18
N LEU A 273 18.39 -8.96 13.28
CA LEU A 273 18.22 -7.84 12.36
C LEU A 273 18.58 -8.22 10.91
N GLU A 274 19.71 -8.88 10.68
CA GLU A 274 20.12 -9.32 9.35
C GLU A 274 19.06 -10.23 8.69
N ARG A 275 18.50 -11.18 9.46
CA ARG A 275 17.41 -12.05 8.99
C ARG A 275 16.11 -11.28 8.77
N ALA A 276 15.80 -10.31 9.63
CA ALA A 276 14.61 -9.47 9.51
C ALA A 276 14.67 -8.62 8.24
N VAL A 277 15.81 -7.96 7.98
CA VAL A 277 16.04 -7.16 6.77
C VAL A 277 16.05 -8.04 5.52
N ALA A 278 16.57 -9.28 5.60
CA ALA A 278 16.47 -10.26 4.51
C ALA A 278 15.03 -10.67 4.16
N THR A 279 14.09 -10.51 5.08
CA THR A 279 12.70 -10.96 4.92
C THR A 279 11.84 -9.79 4.43
N PRO A 280 11.30 -9.82 3.19
CA PRO A 280 10.46 -8.73 2.68
C PRO A 280 9.17 -8.56 3.51
N SER A 281 8.74 -7.31 3.72
CA SER A 281 7.50 -6.98 4.45
C SER A 281 6.77 -5.72 3.93
N HIS A 282 6.97 -5.33 2.67
CA HIS A 282 6.39 -4.10 2.08
C HIS A 282 5.07 -4.27 1.32
N GLY A 283 4.50 -5.47 1.36
CA GLY A 283 3.24 -5.78 0.68
C GLY A 283 2.47 -6.90 1.36
N ASP A 284 3.18 -7.81 2.03
CA ASP A 284 2.64 -8.79 2.96
C ASP A 284 3.69 -8.99 4.06
N VAL A 285 3.26 -8.99 5.32
CA VAL A 285 4.12 -9.16 6.49
C VAL A 285 4.20 -10.59 6.99
N ASP A 286 3.43 -11.53 6.43
CA ASP A 286 3.29 -12.91 6.94
C ASP A 286 4.63 -13.63 7.13
N ALA A 287 5.57 -13.46 6.20
CA ALA A 287 6.90 -14.06 6.31
C ALA A 287 7.71 -13.46 7.46
N MET A 288 7.67 -12.14 7.63
CA MET A 288 8.36 -11.45 8.72
C MET A 288 7.71 -11.74 10.07
N ARG A 289 6.37 -11.82 10.12
CA ARG A 289 5.61 -12.25 11.29
C ARG A 289 5.99 -13.66 11.71
N THR A 290 6.04 -14.59 10.76
CA THR A 290 6.45 -15.98 11.01
C THR A 290 7.86 -16.02 11.60
N LEU A 291 8.80 -15.25 11.03
CA LEU A 291 10.17 -15.15 11.55
C LEU A 291 10.19 -14.65 13.00
N LEU A 292 9.42 -13.62 13.34
CA LEU A 292 9.33 -13.08 14.70
C LEU A 292 8.73 -14.09 15.68
N VAL A 293 7.63 -14.75 15.30
CA VAL A 293 6.96 -15.78 16.12
C VAL A 293 7.90 -16.96 16.37
N ASP A 294 8.60 -17.44 15.34
CA ASP A 294 9.58 -18.52 15.47
C ASP A 294 10.76 -18.10 16.37
N ALA A 295 11.26 -16.86 16.22
CA ALA A 295 12.34 -16.35 17.06
C ALA A 295 11.94 -16.23 18.55
N LEU A 296 10.69 -15.83 18.83
CA LEU A 296 10.13 -15.82 20.18
C LEU A 296 10.01 -17.26 20.74
N ALA A 297 9.52 -18.19 19.92
CA ALA A 297 9.37 -19.59 20.31
C ALA A 297 10.71 -20.28 20.58
N ASP A 298 11.74 -20.00 19.76
CA ASP A 298 13.11 -20.49 19.96
C ASP A 298 13.72 -19.97 21.27
N ALA A 299 13.33 -18.77 21.70
CA ALA A 299 13.70 -18.21 23.00
C ALA A 299 12.82 -18.72 24.17
N GLY A 300 11.85 -19.59 23.90
CA GLY A 300 10.94 -20.16 24.90
C GLY A 300 9.79 -19.23 25.31
N VAL A 301 9.50 -18.20 24.53
CA VAL A 301 8.40 -17.25 24.78
C VAL A 301 7.23 -17.55 23.84
N ALA A 302 6.04 -17.71 24.39
CA ALA A 302 4.82 -17.89 23.58
C ALA A 302 4.36 -16.54 23.01
N ALA A 303 4.11 -16.51 21.71
CA ALA A 303 3.53 -15.37 21.01
C ALA A 303 2.09 -15.66 20.57
N ARG A 304 1.25 -14.62 20.56
CA ARG A 304 -0.11 -14.60 20.01
C ARG A 304 -0.13 -13.65 18.83
N VAL A 305 -0.80 -14.05 17.75
CA VAL A 305 -1.20 -13.12 16.68
C VAL A 305 -2.68 -12.81 16.88
N ASP A 306 -3.05 -11.54 16.97
CA ASP A 306 -4.45 -11.13 17.12
C ASP A 306 -5.18 -10.99 15.78
N ASP A 307 -6.48 -10.66 15.84
CA ASP A 307 -7.32 -10.54 14.64
C ASP A 307 -6.94 -9.35 13.73
N ALA A 308 -6.22 -8.36 14.27
CA ALA A 308 -5.67 -7.24 13.51
C ALA A 308 -4.28 -7.57 12.92
N GLY A 309 -3.71 -8.74 13.24
CA GLY A 309 -2.42 -9.18 12.75
C GLY A 309 -1.23 -8.72 13.61
N ASN A 310 -1.47 -8.15 14.78
CA ASN A 310 -0.43 -7.77 15.74
C ASN A 310 0.19 -9.02 16.37
N THR A 311 1.52 -9.01 16.54
CA THR A 311 2.23 -10.08 17.26
C THR A 311 2.52 -9.64 18.69
N LEU A 312 1.99 -10.39 19.65
CA LEU A 312 2.04 -10.08 21.08
C LEU A 312 2.77 -11.17 21.84
N ALA A 313 3.73 -10.80 22.68
CA ALA A 313 4.40 -11.68 23.62
C ALA A 313 4.54 -10.98 24.98
N SER A 314 4.29 -11.69 26.08
CA SER A 314 4.30 -11.08 27.42
C SER A 314 5.07 -11.92 28.43
N LYS A 315 5.74 -11.24 29.37
CA LYS A 315 6.38 -11.81 30.57
C LYS A 315 5.81 -11.10 31.79
N GLY A 316 5.60 -11.82 32.88
CA GLY A 316 5.04 -11.26 34.12
C GLY A 316 5.87 -11.62 35.34
N GLY A 317 5.99 -10.68 36.27
CA GLY A 317 6.62 -10.88 37.57
C GLY A 317 5.67 -11.45 38.62
N GLU A 318 6.21 -11.92 39.74
CA GLU A 318 5.41 -12.45 40.85
C GLU A 318 4.75 -11.33 41.69
N ARG A 319 5.29 -10.11 41.63
CA ARG A 319 4.82 -8.95 42.38
C ARG A 319 3.98 -8.02 41.51
N GLU A 320 3.06 -7.29 42.16
CA GLU A 320 2.32 -6.22 41.48
C GLU A 320 3.25 -5.07 41.08
N GLY A 321 3.06 -4.55 39.87
CA GLY A 321 3.92 -3.55 39.28
C GLY A 321 3.36 -3.02 37.97
N PRO A 322 4.09 -2.11 37.31
CA PRO A 322 3.61 -1.46 36.10
C PRO A 322 3.51 -2.46 34.95
N HIS A 323 2.60 -2.20 34.01
CA HIS A 323 2.58 -2.82 32.70
C HIS A 323 3.32 -1.94 31.70
N VAL A 324 4.48 -2.41 31.24
CA VAL A 324 5.32 -1.73 30.24
C VAL A 324 5.14 -2.41 28.89
N VAL A 325 4.81 -1.64 27.86
CA VAL A 325 4.67 -2.13 26.49
C VAL A 325 5.82 -1.62 25.63
N LEU A 326 6.51 -2.55 24.96
CA LEU A 326 7.42 -2.25 23.86
C LEU A 326 6.66 -2.45 22.56
N ASN A 327 6.60 -1.44 21.71
CA ASN A 327 5.89 -1.50 20.44
C ASN A 327 6.77 -0.99 19.29
N THR A 328 6.55 -1.52 18.09
CA THR A 328 7.17 -1.12 16.82
C THR A 328 6.45 -1.85 15.70
N HIS A 329 6.64 -1.45 14.46
CA HIS A 329 6.03 -2.12 13.31
C HIS A 329 7.00 -3.06 12.56
N ILE A 330 6.45 -4.00 11.79
CA ILE A 330 7.22 -4.97 10.96
C ILE A 330 7.15 -4.72 9.46
N ASP A 331 6.15 -3.97 9.00
CA ASP A 331 6.07 -3.54 7.61
C ASP A 331 7.15 -2.52 7.27
N THR A 332 7.35 -2.32 5.97
CA THR A 332 8.35 -1.38 5.44
C THR A 332 7.82 -0.77 4.15
N VAL A 333 8.22 0.43 3.77
CA VAL A 333 7.90 0.93 2.42
C VAL A 333 8.54 0.11 1.28
N PRO A 334 7.93 0.10 0.08
CA PRO A 334 8.54 -0.52 -1.10
C PRO A 334 9.73 0.31 -1.64
N PRO A 335 10.63 -0.30 -2.44
CA PRO A 335 10.77 -1.75 -2.67
C PRO A 335 11.52 -2.44 -1.53
N HIS A 336 11.51 -3.77 -1.52
CA HIS A 336 12.46 -4.54 -0.70
C HIS A 336 13.90 -4.34 -1.20
N ILE A 337 14.80 -4.07 -0.26
CA ILE A 337 16.25 -3.95 -0.50
C ILE A 337 16.93 -4.97 0.42
N PRO A 338 17.60 -6.02 -0.14
CA PRO A 338 18.26 -7.05 0.65
C PRO A 338 19.35 -6.50 1.56
N PRO A 339 19.66 -7.19 2.67
CA PRO A 339 20.68 -6.75 3.60
C PRO A 339 22.06 -6.79 2.95
N LYS A 340 22.84 -5.74 3.19
CA LYS A 340 24.27 -5.67 2.88
C LYS A 340 25.01 -5.08 4.06
N ARG A 341 25.84 -5.90 4.70
CA ARG A 341 26.70 -5.45 5.79
C ARG A 341 28.06 -5.02 5.26
N ASP A 342 28.52 -3.86 5.72
CA ASP A 342 29.86 -3.31 5.46
C ASP A 342 30.46 -2.85 6.80
N GLY A 343 31.30 -3.70 7.39
CA GLY A 343 31.79 -3.51 8.75
C GLY A 343 30.65 -3.49 9.77
N ASP A 344 30.54 -2.36 10.48
CA ASP A 344 29.53 -2.12 11.52
C ASP A 344 28.26 -1.47 10.98
N VAL A 345 28.15 -1.26 9.67
CA VAL A 345 26.94 -0.69 9.05
C VAL A 345 26.16 -1.78 8.33
N LEU A 346 24.87 -1.93 8.67
CA LEU A 346 23.94 -2.78 7.94
C LEU A 346 23.04 -1.90 7.07
N ARG A 347 23.07 -2.16 5.75
CA ARG A 347 22.16 -1.53 4.78
C ARG A 347 21.04 -2.47 4.39
N GLY A 348 19.88 -1.92 4.07
CA GLY A 348 18.73 -2.68 3.55
C GLY A 348 17.41 -2.06 4.00
N ARG A 349 16.31 -2.44 3.34
CA ARG A 349 14.99 -1.87 3.64
C ARG A 349 14.50 -2.40 4.99
N GLY A 350 14.18 -1.48 5.90
CA GLY A 350 13.83 -1.78 7.28
C GLY A 350 15.02 -1.85 8.22
N SER A 351 16.27 -1.77 7.74
CA SER A 351 17.43 -1.77 8.64
C SER A 351 17.36 -0.63 9.65
N CYS A 352 16.83 0.52 9.24
CA CYS A 352 16.56 1.68 10.07
C CYS A 352 15.09 1.72 10.49
N ASP A 353 14.16 1.55 9.55
CA ASP A 353 12.74 1.88 9.73
C ASP A 353 11.79 0.71 9.37
N ALA A 354 11.33 -0.11 10.32
CA ALA A 354 11.66 -0.08 11.74
C ALA A 354 12.19 -1.43 12.27
N LYS A 355 12.79 -2.28 11.41
CA LYS A 355 13.36 -3.55 11.87
C LYS A 355 14.60 -3.37 12.75
N GLY A 356 15.34 -2.27 12.60
CA GLY A 356 16.39 -1.85 13.53
C GLY A 356 15.86 -1.65 14.95
N PRO A 357 14.90 -0.73 15.17
CA PRO A 357 14.15 -0.61 16.41
C PRO A 357 13.54 -1.93 16.92
N LEU A 358 12.95 -2.75 16.04
CA LEU A 358 12.45 -4.07 16.42
C LEU A 358 13.55 -4.98 16.99
N ALA A 359 14.74 -5.00 16.39
CA ALA A 359 15.85 -5.79 16.91
C ALA A 359 16.27 -5.33 18.32
N VAL A 360 16.26 -4.02 18.57
CA VAL A 360 16.51 -3.41 19.90
C VAL A 360 15.48 -3.88 20.91
N LEU A 361 14.19 -3.68 20.62
CA LEU A 361 13.11 -3.98 21.55
C LEU A 361 12.97 -5.48 21.79
N PHE A 362 13.14 -6.30 20.75
CA PHE A 362 13.12 -7.76 20.85
C PHE A 362 14.26 -8.29 21.74
N ALA A 363 15.49 -7.81 21.54
CA ALA A 363 16.61 -8.23 22.36
C ALA A 363 16.46 -7.81 23.83
N ALA A 364 16.00 -6.58 24.08
CA ALA A 364 15.73 -6.08 25.43
C ALA A 364 14.60 -6.87 26.12
N PHE A 365 13.52 -7.17 25.39
CA PHE A 365 12.41 -8.01 25.86
C PHE A 365 12.91 -9.40 26.29
N LEU A 366 13.76 -10.04 25.49
CA LEU A 366 14.31 -11.36 25.81
C LEU A 366 15.29 -11.33 26.99
N ALA A 367 16.09 -10.27 27.13
CA ALA A 367 17.07 -10.13 28.20
C ALA A 367 16.44 -9.81 29.58
N THR A 368 15.25 -9.22 29.58
CA THR A 368 14.52 -8.79 30.78
C THR A 368 13.65 -9.92 31.34
N GLU A 369 13.75 -10.15 32.64
CA GLU A 369 12.87 -11.05 33.40
C GLU A 369 12.21 -10.24 34.52
N PRO A 370 10.95 -9.78 34.35
CA PRO A 370 10.29 -8.91 35.31
C PRO A 370 10.18 -9.55 36.69
N GLU A 371 10.59 -8.87 37.76
CA GLU A 371 10.32 -9.30 39.14
C GLU A 371 8.94 -8.83 39.62
N ARG A 372 8.46 -7.71 39.08
CA ARG A 372 7.13 -7.13 39.29
C ARG A 372 6.50 -6.67 37.98
N GLY A 373 5.17 -6.58 37.96
CA GLY A 373 4.43 -6.05 36.83
C GLY A 373 4.45 -6.95 35.59
N THR A 374 4.17 -6.35 34.44
CA THR A 374 4.06 -7.05 33.15
C THR A 374 4.90 -6.34 32.10
N LEU A 375 5.61 -7.10 31.29
CA LEU A 375 6.30 -6.64 30.09
C LEU A 375 5.67 -7.26 28.86
N THR A 376 5.20 -6.45 27.91
CA THR A 376 4.64 -6.93 26.64
C THR A 376 5.44 -6.36 25.46
N LEU A 377 5.82 -7.23 24.52
CA LEU A 377 6.26 -6.85 23.19
C LEU A 377 5.03 -6.92 22.25
N ALA A 378 4.66 -5.80 21.65
CA ALA A 378 3.49 -5.64 20.79
C ALA A 378 3.86 -5.08 19.41
N VAL A 379 3.95 -5.95 18.41
CA VAL A 379 4.48 -5.61 17.09
C VAL A 379 3.36 -5.49 16.06
N THR A 380 3.24 -4.33 15.41
CA THR A 380 2.13 -3.96 14.51
C THR A 380 2.47 -4.25 13.04
N PRO A 381 1.48 -4.54 12.18
CA PRO A 381 1.72 -5.06 10.84
C PRO A 381 1.69 -4.01 9.72
N ASP A 382 1.26 -2.77 9.95
CA ASP A 382 0.83 -1.88 8.87
C ASP A 382 0.99 -0.37 9.14
N GLU A 383 2.01 0.04 9.91
CA GLU A 383 2.25 1.44 10.28
C GLU A 383 2.38 2.34 9.05
N GLU A 384 3.10 1.88 8.03
CA GLU A 384 3.49 2.63 6.82
C GLU A 384 2.28 2.92 5.89
N THR A 385 1.11 2.42 6.27
CA THR A 385 -0.13 2.55 5.51
C THR A 385 -1.24 3.13 6.38
N ASP A 386 -2.00 2.28 7.05
CA ASP A 386 -3.22 2.65 7.77
C ASP A 386 -3.05 2.58 9.29
N SER A 387 -2.01 1.91 9.79
CA SER A 387 -1.76 1.69 11.22
C SER A 387 -2.95 1.03 11.94
N THR A 388 -3.68 0.14 11.25
CA THR A 388 -4.86 -0.55 11.80
C THR A 388 -4.51 -1.48 12.95
N GLY A 389 -3.30 -2.06 12.95
CA GLY A 389 -2.83 -2.86 14.06
C GLY A 389 -2.76 -2.06 15.35
N ALA A 390 -2.10 -0.90 15.33
CA ALA A 390 -1.95 -0.02 16.49
C ALA A 390 -3.28 0.51 17.01
N ASP A 391 -4.18 0.95 16.13
CA ASP A 391 -5.53 1.40 16.51
C ASP A 391 -6.34 0.33 17.24
N ARG A 392 -6.05 -0.96 16.99
CA ARG A 392 -6.73 -2.11 17.60
C ARG A 392 -6.02 -2.67 18.83
N LEU A 393 -4.83 -2.18 19.17
CA LEU A 393 -4.11 -2.59 20.37
C LEU A 393 -4.77 -2.00 21.61
N ASP A 394 -5.58 -2.81 22.28
CA ASP A 394 -6.17 -2.51 23.59
C ASP A 394 -5.34 -3.18 24.69
N LEU A 395 -4.28 -2.49 25.12
CA LEU A 395 -3.39 -2.92 26.20
C LEU A 395 -3.47 -1.89 27.32
N ASP A 396 -4.07 -2.25 28.46
CA ASP A 396 -4.10 -1.41 29.67
C ASP A 396 -2.69 -1.29 30.26
N ALA A 397 -1.90 -0.33 29.76
CA ALA A 397 -0.49 -0.16 30.06
C ALA A 397 -0.20 1.12 30.84
N ASP A 398 0.81 1.08 31.70
CA ASP A 398 1.28 2.24 32.47
C ASP A 398 2.26 3.11 31.68
N CYS A 399 2.95 2.54 30.68
CA CYS A 399 3.78 3.29 29.73
C CYS A 399 4.15 2.49 28.49
N TYR A 400 4.54 3.21 27.43
CA TYR A 400 4.98 2.65 26.15
C TYR A 400 6.38 3.13 25.75
N VAL A 401 7.15 2.22 25.15
CA VAL A 401 8.36 2.52 24.38
C VAL A 401 8.10 2.11 22.94
N VAL A 402 8.04 3.07 22.03
CA VAL A 402 7.72 2.86 20.60
C VAL A 402 8.99 2.97 19.76
N GLY A 403 9.28 1.93 18.98
CA GLY A 403 10.47 1.78 18.18
C GLY A 403 10.41 2.58 16.89
N GLU A 404 11.32 3.56 16.74
CA GLU A 404 11.49 4.41 15.56
C GLU A 404 12.96 4.85 15.47
N PRO A 405 13.45 5.35 14.33
CA PRO A 405 14.81 5.87 14.23
C PRO A 405 14.98 7.22 14.93
N THR A 406 15.53 7.21 16.15
CA THR A 406 15.70 8.39 17.01
C THR A 406 17.14 8.71 17.37
N GLU A 407 18.13 8.06 16.74
CA GLU A 407 19.54 8.27 17.05
C GLU A 407 19.86 7.93 18.52
N LEU A 408 19.07 7.02 19.11
CA LEU A 408 19.08 6.67 20.54
C LEU A 408 18.71 7.82 21.50
N ASP A 409 18.07 8.88 21.01
CA ASP A 409 17.46 9.91 21.85
C ASP A 409 16.08 9.46 22.34
N ALA A 410 15.73 9.84 23.57
CA ALA A 410 14.40 9.62 24.14
C ALA A 410 13.40 10.63 23.57
N CYS A 411 12.71 10.31 22.49
CA CYS A 411 11.79 11.25 21.87
C CYS A 411 10.44 11.30 22.62
N THR A 412 10.15 12.41 23.29
CA THR A 412 9.01 12.55 24.23
C THR A 412 7.79 13.22 23.61
N ALA A 413 7.87 13.73 22.39
CA ALA A 413 6.76 14.43 21.75
C ALA A 413 6.79 14.25 20.24
N ALA A 414 5.63 14.23 19.60
CA ALA A 414 5.52 14.24 18.14
C ALA A 414 4.37 15.16 17.71
N ARG A 415 4.52 15.74 16.51
CA ARG A 415 3.43 16.50 15.88
C ARG A 415 2.40 15.55 15.30
N GLY A 416 1.13 15.91 15.42
CA GLY A 416 0.06 15.20 14.73
C GLY A 416 0.02 15.56 13.26
N ARG A 417 -0.80 14.84 12.50
CA ARG A 417 -0.98 15.08 11.07
C ARG A 417 -2.44 14.93 10.69
N PHE A 418 -3.10 16.04 10.37
CA PHE A 418 -4.46 16.06 9.85
C PHE A 418 -4.43 16.48 8.38
N GLN A 419 -5.16 15.76 7.53
CA GLN A 419 -5.29 16.08 6.11
C GLN A 419 -6.76 16.16 5.75
N GLY A 420 -7.13 17.09 4.88
CA GLY A 420 -8.50 17.22 4.41
C GLY A 420 -8.58 17.97 3.09
N THR A 421 -9.77 17.97 2.50
CA THR A 421 -10.10 18.69 1.26
C THR A 421 -11.07 19.80 1.58
N VAL A 422 -10.76 21.00 1.10
CA VAL A 422 -11.71 22.11 1.06
C VAL A 422 -12.31 22.17 -0.34
N THR A 423 -13.64 22.08 -0.43
CA THR A 423 -14.38 22.12 -1.69
C THR A 423 -15.24 23.38 -1.73
N LEU A 424 -15.11 24.14 -2.82
CA LEU A 424 -15.88 25.34 -3.08
C LEU A 424 -16.76 25.18 -4.32
N SER A 425 -18.03 25.53 -4.19
CA SER A 425 -19.04 25.41 -5.24
C SER A 425 -19.68 26.77 -5.55
N GLY A 426 -19.76 27.10 -6.82
CA GLY A 426 -20.36 28.33 -7.34
C GLY A 426 -21.36 28.03 -8.47
N VAL A 427 -21.54 29.00 -9.37
CA VAL A 427 -22.48 28.92 -10.49
C VAL A 427 -21.76 29.30 -11.77
N ALA A 428 -21.77 28.39 -12.76
CA ALA A 428 -21.14 28.64 -14.05
C ALA A 428 -21.89 29.70 -14.84
N ALA A 429 -21.15 30.57 -15.53
CA ALA A 429 -21.68 31.60 -16.40
C ALA A 429 -20.70 31.90 -17.54
N HIS A 430 -21.14 32.61 -18.57
CA HIS A 430 -20.22 33.09 -19.60
C HIS A 430 -19.28 34.13 -18.98
N ALA A 431 -17.97 34.03 -19.22
CA ALA A 431 -16.99 34.96 -18.64
C ALA A 431 -17.15 36.44 -19.08
N ALA A 432 -18.03 36.72 -20.04
CA ALA A 432 -18.35 38.08 -20.49
C ALA A 432 -19.46 38.72 -19.66
N GLU A 433 -20.20 37.91 -18.89
CA GLU A 433 -21.28 38.33 -17.98
C GLU A 433 -21.02 37.75 -16.58
N PRO A 434 -19.90 38.10 -15.93
CA PRO A 434 -19.46 37.49 -14.67
C PRO A 434 -20.49 37.59 -13.54
N GLU A 435 -21.27 38.67 -13.51
CA GLU A 435 -22.33 38.94 -12.53
C GLU A 435 -23.50 37.93 -12.59
N SER A 436 -23.59 37.13 -13.65
CA SER A 436 -24.64 36.10 -13.81
C SER A 436 -24.24 34.74 -13.21
N GLY A 437 -23.03 34.63 -12.66
CA GLY A 437 -22.53 33.43 -12.01
C GLY A 437 -21.83 33.72 -10.68
N VAL A 438 -21.28 32.68 -10.07
CA VAL A 438 -20.55 32.75 -8.81
C VAL A 438 -19.24 31.98 -8.99
N SER A 439 -18.10 32.64 -8.81
CA SER A 439 -16.80 32.03 -9.05
C SER A 439 -16.27 31.28 -7.82
N ALA A 440 -16.22 29.95 -7.90
CA ALA A 440 -15.61 29.12 -6.86
C ALA A 440 -14.11 29.41 -6.69
N VAL A 441 -13.40 29.77 -7.77
CA VAL A 441 -11.98 30.14 -7.72
C VAL A 441 -11.77 31.46 -6.96
N GLN A 442 -12.65 32.44 -7.12
CA GLN A 442 -12.58 33.66 -6.31
C GLN A 442 -12.89 33.38 -4.83
N GLY A 443 -13.84 32.47 -4.56
CA GLY A 443 -14.08 31.95 -3.21
C GLY A 443 -12.82 31.28 -2.62
N ALA A 444 -12.11 30.49 -3.41
CA ALA A 444 -10.90 29.80 -2.97
C ALA A 444 -9.81 30.79 -2.56
N ALA A 445 -9.67 31.91 -3.29
CA ALA A 445 -8.74 32.97 -2.91
C ALA A 445 -9.07 33.59 -1.54
N ALA A 446 -10.36 33.71 -1.18
CA ALA A 446 -10.76 34.16 0.15
C ALA A 446 -10.45 33.11 1.22
N ALA A 447 -10.76 31.84 0.95
CA ALA A 447 -10.48 30.73 1.86
C ALA A 447 -8.97 30.57 2.14
N LEU A 448 -8.13 30.61 1.10
CA LEU A 448 -6.67 30.49 1.24
C LEU A 448 -6.08 31.61 2.10
N ARG A 449 -6.53 32.86 1.92
CA ARG A 449 -6.12 33.98 2.78
C ARG A 449 -6.55 33.77 4.23
N ALA A 450 -7.73 33.19 4.46
CA ALA A 450 -8.22 32.92 5.81
C ALA A 450 -7.38 31.85 6.54
N LEU A 451 -6.75 30.91 5.82
CA LEU A 451 -5.82 29.95 6.44
C LEU A 451 -4.67 30.65 7.16
N GLU A 452 -4.19 31.79 6.65
CA GLU A 452 -3.07 32.53 7.23
C GLU A 452 -3.38 33.11 8.62
N SER A 453 -4.66 33.41 8.91
CA SER A 453 -5.09 33.95 10.21
C SER A 453 -5.67 32.90 11.15
N PHE A 454 -5.88 31.66 10.68
CA PHE A 454 -6.52 30.60 11.46
C PHE A 454 -5.85 30.38 12.82
N ASP A 455 -4.53 30.20 12.83
CA ASP A 455 -3.82 29.88 14.06
C ASP A 455 -3.81 31.04 15.07
N ALA A 456 -3.84 32.29 14.59
CA ALA A 456 -3.90 33.45 15.46
C ALA A 456 -5.27 33.63 16.15
N GLU A 457 -6.33 33.13 15.53
CA GLU A 457 -7.71 33.29 16.02
C GLU A 457 -8.23 32.05 16.74
N ARG A 458 -7.79 30.85 16.32
CA ARG A 458 -8.38 29.56 16.71
C ARG A 458 -7.36 28.44 16.94
N GLY A 459 -6.09 28.65 16.60
CA GLY A 459 -5.05 27.63 16.76
C GLY A 459 -4.62 27.46 18.22
N PRO A 460 -3.90 26.36 18.54
CA PRO A 460 -3.28 26.19 19.84
C PRO A 460 -2.11 27.16 20.02
N ASP A 461 -1.79 27.47 21.27
CA ASP A 461 -0.53 28.14 21.62
C ASP A 461 0.67 27.30 21.17
N ALA A 462 1.83 27.95 21.00
CA ALA A 462 3.06 27.26 20.70
C ALA A 462 3.44 26.28 21.83
N HIS A 463 3.65 25.01 21.48
CA HIS A 463 4.07 24.01 22.45
C HIS A 463 5.55 24.22 22.82
N PRO A 464 5.96 24.06 24.10
CA PRO A 464 7.33 24.32 24.53
C PRO A 464 8.41 23.55 23.76
N SER A 465 8.14 22.28 23.41
CA SER A 465 9.08 21.44 22.67
C SER A 465 8.81 21.38 21.16
N LEU A 466 7.55 21.48 20.73
CA LEU A 466 7.17 21.27 19.33
C LEU A 466 7.12 22.59 18.56
N GLY A 467 6.97 23.73 19.23
CA GLY A 467 6.71 25.04 18.61
C GLY A 467 5.24 25.19 18.17
N SER A 468 4.98 26.10 17.23
CA SER A 468 3.64 26.36 16.70
C SER A 468 3.17 25.27 15.73
N ALA A 469 1.87 24.99 15.70
CA ALA A 469 1.27 24.19 14.65
C ALA A 469 1.44 24.84 13.27
N THR A 470 1.33 24.07 12.20
CA THR A 470 1.38 24.59 10.82
C THR A 470 0.16 24.14 10.03
N LEU A 471 -0.36 25.01 9.16
CA LEU A 471 -1.49 24.75 8.28
C LEU A 471 -1.14 25.18 6.86
N THR A 472 -1.06 24.23 5.93
CA THR A 472 -0.60 24.48 4.56
C THR A 472 -1.58 23.94 3.54
N ALA A 473 -1.97 24.75 2.55
CA ALA A 473 -2.61 24.24 1.34
C ALA A 473 -1.55 23.62 0.42
N THR A 474 -1.71 22.34 0.06
CA THR A 474 -0.69 21.55 -0.64
C THR A 474 -1.00 21.31 -2.12
N THR A 475 -2.27 21.42 -2.51
CA THR A 475 -2.73 21.33 -3.91
C THR A 475 -3.87 22.31 -4.11
N ILE A 476 -4.13 22.72 -5.36
CA ILE A 476 -5.35 23.46 -5.71
C ILE A 476 -5.73 23.16 -7.17
N GLU A 477 -7.01 22.91 -7.41
CA GLU A 477 -7.58 22.67 -8.73
C GLU A 477 -8.90 23.45 -8.87
N GLY A 478 -9.15 24.07 -10.04
CA GLY A 478 -10.39 24.81 -10.24
C GLY A 478 -10.55 25.38 -11.65
N GLY A 479 -11.79 25.34 -12.16
CA GLY A 479 -12.16 25.76 -13.51
C GLY A 479 -11.88 24.71 -14.60
N GLU A 480 -12.75 24.67 -15.61
CA GLU A 480 -12.69 23.70 -16.71
C GLU A 480 -12.49 24.36 -18.09
N ALA A 481 -12.94 25.61 -18.26
CA ALA A 481 -12.88 26.34 -19.53
C ALA A 481 -12.44 27.80 -19.33
N THR A 482 -11.68 28.33 -20.28
CA THR A 482 -11.09 29.68 -20.20
C THR A 482 -12.12 30.81 -20.37
N ASN A 483 -13.27 30.52 -20.97
CA ASN A 483 -14.34 31.48 -21.25
C ASN A 483 -15.58 31.29 -20.36
N GLN A 484 -15.43 30.59 -19.23
CA GLN A 484 -16.50 30.29 -18.29
C GLN A 484 -16.13 30.72 -16.87
N ILE A 485 -17.09 31.24 -16.11
CA ILE A 485 -16.96 31.43 -14.68
C ILE A 485 -16.85 30.05 -13.99
N PRO A 486 -15.77 29.78 -13.24
CA PRO A 486 -15.53 28.45 -12.70
C PRO A 486 -16.49 28.16 -11.54
N ALA A 487 -17.32 27.13 -11.70
CA ALA A 487 -18.30 26.71 -10.70
C ALA A 487 -17.74 25.77 -9.62
N ALA A 488 -16.53 25.25 -9.79
CA ALA A 488 -15.91 24.34 -8.82
C ALA A 488 -14.42 24.67 -8.63
N CYS A 489 -13.97 24.57 -7.39
CA CYS A 489 -12.57 24.63 -7.00
C CYS A 489 -12.37 23.81 -5.73
N SER A 490 -11.24 23.11 -5.61
CA SER A 490 -10.87 22.39 -4.40
C SER A 490 -9.38 22.52 -4.11
N PHE A 491 -9.01 22.39 -2.84
CA PHE A 491 -7.61 22.34 -2.40
C PHE A 491 -7.44 21.40 -1.20
N VAL A 492 -6.28 20.75 -1.10
CA VAL A 492 -5.94 19.87 0.02
C VAL A 492 -5.17 20.66 1.08
N ILE A 493 -5.54 20.49 2.35
CA ILE A 493 -4.83 21.05 3.50
C ILE A 493 -4.02 19.97 4.21
N ASP A 494 -2.82 20.32 4.68
CA ASP A 494 -1.99 19.52 5.60
C ASP A 494 -1.77 20.34 6.88
N ARG A 495 -2.21 19.78 8.01
CA ARG A 495 -2.10 20.36 9.34
C ARG A 495 -1.13 19.55 10.17
N ARG A 496 -0.03 20.17 10.61
CA ARG A 496 0.87 19.61 11.62
C ARG A 496 0.51 20.16 12.98
N SER A 497 -0.34 19.44 13.68
CA SER A 497 -0.91 19.85 14.98
C SER A 497 0.11 19.72 16.11
N VAL A 498 -0.17 20.43 17.20
CA VAL A 498 0.54 20.32 18.48
C VAL A 498 -0.50 20.21 19.62
N PRO A 499 -0.16 19.62 20.78
CA PRO A 499 -1.11 19.51 21.88
C PRO A 499 -1.62 20.89 22.33
N PRO A 500 -2.88 21.02 22.75
CA PRO A 500 -3.88 19.96 22.94
C PRO A 500 -4.84 19.79 21.74
N GLU A 501 -4.45 20.20 20.54
CA GLU A 501 -5.34 20.21 19.37
C GLU A 501 -5.74 18.79 18.93
N THR A 502 -7.05 18.56 18.81
CA THR A 502 -7.64 17.31 18.29
C THR A 502 -8.06 17.46 16.83
N ALA A 503 -8.17 16.34 16.11
CA ALA A 503 -8.59 16.35 14.70
C ALA A 503 -10.00 16.97 14.55
N THR A 504 -10.95 16.53 15.38
CA THR A 504 -12.33 17.07 15.37
C THR A 504 -12.36 18.57 15.65
N GLY A 505 -11.66 19.03 16.69
CA GLY A 505 -11.61 20.45 17.05
C GLY A 505 -11.00 21.30 15.93
N PHE A 506 -9.94 20.81 15.29
CA PHE A 506 -9.32 21.48 14.15
C PHE A 506 -10.28 21.62 12.96
N PHE A 507 -10.92 20.53 12.50
CA PHE A 507 -11.79 20.60 11.33
C PHE A 507 -13.06 21.42 11.58
N ASP A 508 -13.66 21.34 12.77
CA ASP A 508 -14.82 22.16 13.12
C ASP A 508 -14.44 23.65 13.19
N GLY A 509 -13.32 23.97 13.85
CA GLY A 509 -12.80 25.33 13.91
C GLY A 509 -12.47 25.89 12.52
N LEU A 510 -11.88 25.08 11.65
CA LEU A 510 -11.51 25.49 10.29
C LEU A 510 -12.75 25.75 9.43
N ARG A 511 -13.78 24.90 9.52
CA ARG A 511 -15.06 25.12 8.83
C ARG A 511 -15.66 26.47 9.19
N GLU A 512 -15.75 26.77 10.47
CA GLU A 512 -16.29 28.04 10.95
C GLU A 512 -15.45 29.24 10.46
N HIS A 513 -14.13 29.12 10.54
CA HIS A 513 -13.19 30.15 10.14
C HIS A 513 -13.29 30.49 8.65
N LEU A 514 -13.22 29.45 7.81
CA LEU A 514 -13.32 29.61 6.36
C LEU A 514 -14.70 30.12 5.95
N ARG A 515 -15.77 29.65 6.60
CA ARG A 515 -17.13 30.10 6.30
C ARG A 515 -17.34 31.58 6.59
N ALA A 516 -16.68 32.13 7.61
CA ALA A 516 -16.74 33.56 7.92
C ALA A 516 -16.05 34.43 6.86
N ALA A 517 -15.04 33.89 6.16
CA ALA A 517 -14.26 34.62 5.15
C ALA A 517 -14.78 34.45 3.71
N VAL A 518 -15.41 33.31 3.39
CA VAL A 518 -15.91 32.99 2.05
C VAL A 518 -17.25 33.69 1.78
N PRO A 519 -17.46 34.29 0.59
CA PRO A 519 -18.73 34.91 0.21
C PRO A 519 -19.95 34.01 0.41
N ALA A 520 -21.08 34.63 0.78
CA ALA A 520 -22.27 33.91 1.22
C ALA A 520 -22.85 32.97 0.15
N ASP A 521 -22.72 33.38 -1.12
CA ASP A 521 -23.19 32.72 -2.32
C ASP A 521 -22.27 31.60 -2.85
N VAL A 522 -21.05 31.49 -2.32
CA VAL A 522 -20.14 30.36 -2.57
C VAL A 522 -20.44 29.26 -1.55
N GLY A 523 -20.78 28.07 -2.03
CA GLY A 523 -20.83 26.86 -1.21
C GLY A 523 -19.42 26.48 -0.73
N LEU A 524 -19.29 26.09 0.53
CA LEU A 524 -18.03 25.69 1.15
C LEU A 524 -18.25 24.41 1.93
N ASP A 525 -17.38 23.45 1.70
CA ASP A 525 -17.29 22.22 2.48
C ASP A 525 -15.84 21.92 2.85
N VAL A 526 -15.63 21.33 4.03
CA VAL A 526 -14.32 20.93 4.53
C VAL A 526 -14.45 19.51 5.03
N GLU A 527 -13.85 18.59 4.29
CA GLU A 527 -13.93 17.16 4.53
C GLU A 527 -12.56 16.66 4.99
N PRO A 528 -12.46 16.03 6.18
CA PRO A 528 -11.27 15.29 6.54
C PRO A 528 -11.01 14.20 5.50
N GLN A 529 -9.75 13.89 5.25
CA GLN A 529 -9.38 12.74 4.43
C GLN A 529 -10.02 11.48 5.03
N GLU A 530 -10.71 10.69 4.20
CA GLU A 530 -11.20 9.38 4.59
C GLU A 530 -10.03 8.47 4.96
N ARG A 531 -10.12 7.84 6.13
CA ARG A 531 -9.11 6.95 6.68
C ARG A 531 -9.79 5.76 7.34
N THR A 532 -9.11 4.62 7.33
CA THR A 532 -9.54 3.41 8.06
C THR A 532 -9.35 3.56 9.57
N THR A 533 -8.41 4.40 9.99
CA THR A 533 -8.04 4.70 11.38
C THR A 533 -8.20 6.20 11.69
N PRO A 534 -8.30 6.58 12.97
CA PRO A 534 -8.26 7.98 13.38
C PRO A 534 -6.99 8.68 12.88
N PHE A 535 -6.99 10.01 12.84
CA PHE A 535 -5.74 10.71 12.58
C PHE A 535 -4.74 10.53 13.73
N LEU A 536 -3.46 10.55 13.37
CA LEU A 536 -2.36 10.67 14.32
C LEU A 536 -2.42 12.06 14.95
N GLU A 537 -2.75 12.11 16.24
CA GLU A 537 -2.78 13.35 17.02
C GLU A 537 -1.40 13.67 17.59
N ALA A 538 -1.18 14.94 17.91
CA ALA A 538 0.06 15.33 18.54
C ALA A 538 0.08 14.86 20.00
N PHE A 539 1.25 14.50 20.50
CA PHE A 539 1.41 14.13 21.91
C PHE A 539 2.69 14.73 22.50
N ALA A 540 2.70 14.82 23.82
CA ALA A 540 3.87 15.19 24.60
C ALA A 540 3.84 14.49 25.96
N THR A 541 4.87 13.72 26.24
CA THR A 541 5.10 13.01 27.50
C THR A 541 5.97 13.86 28.42
N SER A 542 5.57 13.96 29.69
CA SER A 542 6.37 14.68 30.69
C SER A 542 7.77 14.07 30.83
N HIS A 543 8.79 14.94 30.88
CA HIS A 543 10.17 14.51 31.15
C HIS A 543 10.34 13.92 32.55
N ASP A 544 9.38 14.18 33.44
CA ASP A 544 9.31 13.61 34.79
C ASP A 544 8.60 12.25 34.86
N SER A 545 8.15 11.70 33.73
CA SER A 545 7.58 10.34 33.71
C SER A 545 8.64 9.29 33.99
N ASP A 546 8.23 8.20 34.64
CA ASP A 546 9.16 7.14 35.05
C ASP A 546 9.85 6.48 33.84
N VAL A 547 9.14 6.32 32.72
CA VAL A 547 9.70 5.77 31.48
C VAL A 547 10.79 6.67 30.87
N VAL A 548 10.61 8.00 30.87
CA VAL A 548 11.63 8.93 30.38
C VAL A 548 12.85 8.92 31.29
N ARG A 549 12.65 8.98 32.61
CA ARG A 549 13.76 8.91 33.58
C ARG A 549 14.52 7.60 33.49
N ALA A 550 13.82 6.47 33.29
CA ALA A 550 14.44 5.16 33.15
C ALA A 550 15.32 5.08 31.89
N LEU A 551 14.81 5.51 30.73
CA LEU A 551 15.57 5.51 29.47
C LEU A 551 16.79 6.44 29.53
N CYS A 552 16.61 7.70 29.96
CA CYS A 552 17.74 8.64 30.09
C CYS A 552 18.74 8.17 31.16
N GLY A 553 18.27 7.60 32.28
CA GLY A 553 19.11 7.02 33.32
C GLY A 553 19.92 5.81 32.85
N ALA A 554 19.41 5.06 31.88
CA ALA A 554 20.08 3.94 31.22
C ALA A 554 21.03 4.35 30.08
N GLY A 555 21.06 5.64 29.72
CA GLY A 555 21.99 6.18 28.72
C GLY A 555 21.37 6.55 27.38
N ALA A 556 20.03 6.63 27.26
CA ALA A 556 19.41 7.32 26.14
C ALA A 556 19.83 8.79 26.12
N GLY A 557 19.88 9.39 24.92
CA GLY A 557 20.15 10.81 24.75
C GLY A 557 19.01 11.70 25.30
N ASP A 558 19.21 13.02 25.18
CA ASP A 558 18.35 14.01 25.83
C ASP A 558 16.90 13.98 25.29
N PRO A 559 15.89 14.23 26.13
CA PRO A 559 14.51 14.34 25.70
C PRO A 559 14.32 15.38 24.60
N ARG A 560 13.79 14.96 23.45
CA ARG A 560 13.51 15.85 22.31
C ARG A 560 12.23 15.46 21.56
N PRO A 561 11.71 16.31 20.66
CA PRO A 561 10.68 15.89 19.72
C PRO A 561 11.16 14.86 18.70
N PHE A 562 10.25 13.95 18.33
CA PHE A 562 10.36 13.11 17.14
C PHE A 562 10.01 13.94 15.89
N GLY A 563 10.80 13.77 14.83
CA GLY A 563 10.71 14.56 13.61
C GLY A 563 9.57 14.18 12.66
N ALA A 564 8.91 13.04 12.90
CA ALA A 564 7.84 12.49 12.09
C ALA A 564 6.58 12.21 12.91
N ALA A 565 5.50 11.80 12.23
CA ALA A 565 4.33 11.23 12.88
C ALA A 565 4.54 9.70 12.98
N THR A 566 4.00 9.09 14.01
CA THR A 566 4.17 7.66 14.33
C THR A 566 2.92 7.14 15.04
N GLU A 567 2.69 5.83 14.98
CA GLU A 567 1.61 5.13 15.70
C GLU A 567 1.66 5.32 17.23
N ALA A 568 2.79 5.81 17.79
CA ALA A 568 2.89 6.23 19.19
C ALA A 568 1.76 7.18 19.63
N SER A 569 1.20 7.93 18.68
CA SER A 569 0.06 8.83 18.88
C SER A 569 -1.19 8.12 19.39
N TYR A 570 -1.40 6.84 19.07
CA TYR A 570 -2.55 6.07 19.55
C TYR A 570 -2.39 5.70 21.03
N PHE A 571 -1.17 5.37 21.46
CA PHE A 571 -0.87 4.96 22.83
C PHE A 571 -0.72 6.15 23.80
N ALA A 572 -0.20 7.27 23.29
CA ALA A 572 0.05 8.46 24.10
C ALA A 572 -1.22 9.14 24.63
N ARG A 573 -2.40 8.71 24.14
CA ARG A 573 -3.71 9.11 24.67
C ARG A 573 -4.00 8.50 26.04
N ASP A 574 -3.47 7.30 26.28
CA ASP A 574 -3.82 6.48 27.44
C ASP A 574 -2.70 6.47 28.49
N ALA A 575 -1.43 6.50 28.07
CA ALA A 575 -0.29 6.44 28.98
C ALA A 575 0.93 7.22 28.49
N PRO A 576 1.90 7.55 29.36
CA PRO A 576 3.20 8.07 28.97
C PRO A 576 3.88 7.22 27.88
N THR A 577 4.23 7.84 26.76
CA THR A 577 4.84 7.18 25.61
C THR A 577 6.16 7.86 25.23
N VAL A 578 7.19 7.06 24.99
CA VAL A 578 8.49 7.53 24.50
C VAL A 578 8.81 6.81 23.20
N VAL A 579 9.24 7.56 22.20
CA VAL A 579 9.69 7.03 20.92
C VAL A 579 11.22 6.86 21.00
N PHE A 580 11.74 5.68 20.70
CA PHE A 580 13.14 5.33 20.92
C PHE A 580 13.63 4.22 19.98
N GLY A 581 14.76 4.43 19.32
CA GLY A 581 15.43 3.39 18.56
C GLY A 581 16.70 3.89 17.85
N PRO A 582 17.44 2.96 17.22
CA PRO A 582 18.67 3.27 16.50
C PRO A 582 18.37 3.85 15.12
N GLY A 583 19.35 4.53 14.51
CA GLY A 583 19.24 5.05 13.15
C GLY A 583 18.58 6.42 13.05
N TYR A 584 18.48 6.88 11.80
CA TYR A 584 18.24 8.27 11.44
C TYR A 584 17.03 8.38 10.51
N LEU A 585 16.18 9.40 10.70
CA LEU A 585 15.22 9.80 9.66
C LEU A 585 15.96 10.40 8.45
N ALA A 586 16.96 11.24 8.72
CA ALA A 586 17.82 11.89 7.74
C ALA A 586 19.17 12.23 8.36
N ASP A 587 20.21 12.31 7.52
CA ASP A 587 21.56 12.76 7.87
C ASP A 587 21.99 13.92 6.93
N ASP A 588 23.26 14.34 7.02
CA ASP A 588 23.83 15.43 6.19
C ASP A 588 23.76 15.15 4.67
N GLU A 589 23.62 13.89 4.25
CA GLU A 589 23.51 13.48 2.85
C GLU A 589 22.06 13.37 2.36
N GLY A 590 21.06 13.45 3.26
CA GLY A 590 19.63 13.50 2.94
C GLY A 590 18.79 12.49 3.75
N ALA A 591 17.67 12.02 3.21
CA ALA A 591 16.77 11.08 3.90
C ALA A 591 17.36 9.67 4.04
N VAL A 592 17.37 9.07 5.23
CA VAL A 592 17.84 7.69 5.46
C VAL A 592 16.65 6.74 5.51
N ALA A 593 15.68 7.00 6.38
CA ALA A 593 14.38 6.34 6.38
C ALA A 593 13.70 6.49 5.02
N HIS A 594 13.04 5.43 4.56
CA HIS A 594 12.36 5.31 3.26
C HIS A 594 13.25 5.47 2.01
N ALA A 595 14.53 5.77 2.15
CA ALA A 595 15.44 5.95 1.02
C ALA A 595 16.08 4.64 0.54
N GLU A 596 16.63 4.64 -0.68
CA GLU A 596 17.37 3.48 -1.21
C GLU A 596 18.66 3.19 -0.42
N ARG A 597 19.23 4.22 0.22
CA ARG A 597 20.48 4.11 0.97
C ARG A 597 20.30 3.69 2.43
N GLU A 598 19.08 3.37 2.85
CA GLU A 598 18.71 3.06 4.24
C GLU A 598 19.75 2.15 4.92
N TYR A 599 20.17 2.56 6.10
CA TYR A 599 21.20 1.90 6.88
C TYR A 599 21.00 2.13 8.37
N VAL A 600 21.61 1.27 9.18
CA VAL A 600 21.76 1.45 10.62
C VAL A 600 23.17 1.05 11.07
N ASP A 601 23.67 1.70 12.10
CA ASP A 601 24.90 1.30 12.79
C ASP A 601 24.61 0.14 13.76
N CYS A 602 25.29 -0.98 13.59
CA CYS A 602 25.12 -2.16 14.43
C CYS A 602 25.49 -1.87 15.90
N GLY A 603 26.45 -1.00 16.16
CA GLY A 603 26.80 -0.55 17.50
C GLY A 603 25.69 0.26 18.17
N GLU A 604 24.92 1.06 17.39
CA GLU A 604 23.71 1.70 17.88
C GLU A 604 22.62 0.68 18.24
N VAL A 605 22.42 -0.36 17.43
CA VAL A 605 21.46 -1.43 17.73
C VAL A 605 21.84 -2.16 19.02
N GLU A 606 23.10 -2.54 19.20
CA GLU A 606 23.57 -3.17 20.44
C GLU A 606 23.44 -2.23 21.65
N THR A 607 23.73 -0.94 21.46
CA THR A 607 23.62 0.07 22.52
C THR A 607 22.18 0.32 22.91
N GLY A 608 21.28 0.49 21.95
CA GLY A 608 19.85 0.62 22.18
C GLY A 608 19.26 -0.57 22.93
N ALA A 609 19.63 -1.80 22.55
CA ALA A 609 19.18 -3.01 23.24
C ALA A 609 19.58 -3.01 24.73
N ARG A 610 20.80 -2.56 25.06
CA ARG A 610 21.24 -2.42 26.45
C ARG A 610 20.48 -1.32 27.20
N ILE A 611 20.32 -0.14 26.58
CA ILE A 611 19.61 1.00 27.18
C ILE A 611 18.18 0.58 27.55
N VAL A 612 17.46 -0.05 26.62
CA VAL A 612 16.07 -0.49 26.89
C VAL A 612 16.04 -1.58 27.96
N ALA A 613 16.96 -2.55 27.94
CA ALA A 613 17.01 -3.58 28.98
C ALA A 613 17.28 -2.99 30.38
N ASP A 614 18.24 -2.07 30.51
CA ASP A 614 18.58 -1.43 31.78
C ASP A 614 17.44 -0.52 32.27
N ALA A 615 16.73 0.15 31.36
CA ALA A 615 15.53 0.93 31.68
C ALA A 615 14.39 0.03 32.17
N LEU A 616 14.18 -1.12 31.54
CA LEU A 616 13.18 -2.11 31.95
C LEU A 616 13.51 -2.71 33.31
N ASP A 617 14.78 -3.04 33.58
CA ASP A 617 15.22 -3.49 34.89
C ASP A 617 14.92 -2.42 35.97
N ALA A 618 15.06 -1.13 35.68
CA ALA A 618 14.69 -0.07 36.61
C ALA A 618 13.17 0.04 36.88
N LEU A 619 12.33 -0.28 35.90
CA LEU A 619 10.86 -0.20 36.00
C LEU A 619 10.24 -1.47 36.62
N LEU A 620 10.85 -2.63 36.37
CA LEU A 620 10.26 -3.96 36.61
C LEU A 620 11.03 -4.85 37.60
N ALA A 621 12.13 -4.38 38.19
CA ALA A 621 12.82 -5.07 39.28
C ALA A 621 12.20 -4.86 40.68
#